data_AF-A0A4Y8ZNP7-F1
#
_entry.id   AF-A0A4Y8ZNP7-F1
#
_cell.length_a   1.000
_cell.length_b   1.000
_cell.length_c   1.000
_cell.angle_alpha   90.00
_cell.angle_beta   90.00
_cell.angle_gamma   90.00
#
_symmetry.space_group_name_H-M   'P 1'
#
loop_
_entity.id
_entity.type
_entity.pdbx_description
1 polymer ?
#
loop_
_entity_poly.entity_id
_entity_poly.type
_entity_poly.pdbx_seq_one_letter_code
_entity_poly.pdbx_strand_id
1 'polypeptide(L)' 'MEVFVASRESPDVLALVERLKALGLSGRDAAYLASVDLPATADPQVRANFLSEFRFMVGAERRAEAARLVGLEEW' A
#
# COMPACT_ATOMS: atom_id res chain seq x y z
N MET A 1 6.57 14.06 -12.57
CA MET A 1 6.62 13.75 -11.13
C MET A 1 6.99 12.28 -11.00
N GLU A 2 8.15 11.98 -10.43
CA GLU A 2 8.62 10.60 -10.25
C GLU A 2 8.01 10.02 -8.98
N VAL A 3 7.22 8.96 -9.13
CA VAL A 3 6.72 8.15 -8.00
C VAL A 3 7.82 7.15 -7.70
N PHE A 4 8.46 7.26 -6.53
CA PHE A 4 9.42 6.27 -6.09
C PHE A 4 8.67 4.99 -5.70
N VAL A 5 8.87 3.95 -6.51
CA VAL A 5 8.33 2.61 -6.25
C VAL A 5 9.42 1.82 -5.56
N ALA A 6 9.17 1.35 -4.33
CA ALA A 6 10.10 0.46 -3.63
C ALA A 6 10.37 -0.77 -4.51
N SER A 7 11.63 -1.21 -4.58
CA SER A 7 11.98 -2.37 -5.40
C SER A 7 11.14 -3.58 -4.98
N ARG A 8 10.39 -4.13 -5.94
CA ARG A 8 9.51 -5.30 -5.74
C ARG A 8 10.25 -6.55 -5.28
N GLU A 9 11.58 -6.55 -5.36
CA GLU A 9 12.46 -7.64 -4.96
C GLU A 9 13.00 -7.48 -3.53
N SER A 10 12.65 -6.38 -2.84
CA SER A 10 13.00 -6.22 -1.43
C SER A 10 12.31 -7.29 -0.58
N PRO A 11 13.04 -8.00 0.29
CA PRO A 11 12.45 -8.98 1.20
C PRO A 11 11.29 -8.42 2.05
N ASP A 12 11.39 -7.15 2.46
CA ASP A 12 10.36 -6.48 3.25
C ASP A 12 9.08 -6.24 2.43
N VAL A 13 9.23 -5.84 1.17
CA VAL A 13 8.11 -5.66 0.24
C VAL A 13 7.44 -7.01 0.00
N LEU A 14 8.20 -8.08 -0.25
CA LEU A 14 7.66 -9.42 -0.46
C LEU A 14 6.92 -9.94 0.79
N ALA A 15 7.47 -9.70 1.99
CA ALA A 15 6.81 -10.07 3.25
C ALA A 15 5.50 -9.30 3.44
N LEU A 16 5.47 -7.99 3.11
CA LEU A 16 4.27 -7.17 3.16
C LEU A 16 3.21 -7.65 2.16
N VAL A 17 3.61 -8.02 0.93
CA VAL A 17 2.69 -8.62 -0.06
C VAL A 17 2.02 -9.87 0.48
N GLU A 18 2.77 -10.78 1.10
CA GLU A 18 2.18 -12.00 1.66
C GLU A 18 1.22 -11.71 2.83
N ARG A 19 1.53 -10.74 3.69
CA ARG A 19 0.62 -10.31 4.77
C ARG A 19 -0.68 -9.71 4.22
N LEU A 20 -0.59 -8.89 3.17
CA LEU A 20 -1.76 -8.32 2.50
C LEU A 20 -2.60 -9.38 1.78
N LYS A 21 -1.96 -10.38 1.17
CA LYS A 21 -2.67 -11.54 0.60
C LYS A 21 -3.35 -12.38 1.67
N ALA A 22 -2.74 -12.55 2.84
CA ALA A 22 -3.36 -13.24 3.98
C ALA A 22 -4.61 -12.49 4.51
N LEU A 23 -4.63 -11.16 4.39
CA LEU A 23 -5.82 -10.33 4.57
C LEU A 23 -6.84 -10.47 3.44
N GLY A 24 -6.58 -11.27 2.41
CA GLY A 24 -7.48 -11.56 1.29
C GLY A 24 -7.50 -10.51 0.19
N LEU A 25 -6.45 -9.69 0.07
CA LEU A 25 -6.25 -8.86 -1.12
C LEU A 25 -5.78 -9.73 -2.29
N SER A 26 -6.10 -9.30 -3.51
CA SER A 26 -5.54 -9.93 -4.71
C SER A 26 -4.02 -9.74 -4.75
N GLY A 27 -3.30 -10.66 -5.42
CA GLY A 27 -1.85 -10.54 -5.54
C GLY A 27 -1.40 -9.24 -6.22
N ARG A 28 -2.20 -8.71 -7.15
CA ARG A 28 -1.93 -7.43 -7.81
C ARG A 28 -2.08 -6.26 -6.84
N ASP A 29 -3.17 -6.21 -6.08
CA ASP A 29 -3.45 -5.10 -5.16
C ASP A 29 -2.49 -5.10 -3.98
N ALA A 30 -2.17 -6.29 -3.45
CA ALA A 30 -1.15 -6.47 -2.42
C ALA A 30 0.24 -5.99 -2.90
N ALA A 31 0.64 -6.36 -4.11
CA ALA A 31 1.90 -5.91 -4.70
C ALA A 31 1.92 -4.39 -4.94
N TYR A 32 0.83 -3.81 -5.41
CA TYR A 32 0.72 -2.36 -5.57
C TYR A 32 0.92 -1.64 -4.24
N LEU A 33 0.12 -2.00 -3.23
CA LEU A 33 0.15 -1.38 -1.91
C LEU A 33 1.51 -1.53 -1.21
N ALA A 34 2.17 -2.69 -1.35
CA ALA A 34 3.47 -2.93 -0.74
C ALA A 34 4.63 -2.21 -1.45
N SER A 35 4.45 -1.81 -2.72
CA SER A 35 5.50 -1.15 -3.51
C SER A 35 5.45 0.38 -3.43
N VAL A 36 4.39 0.95 -2.84
CA VAL A 36 4.28 2.41 -2.68
C VAL A 36 5.09 2.82 -1.45
N ASP A 37 6.13 3.61 -1.67
CA ASP A 37 6.89 4.22 -0.60
C ASP A 37 6.16 5.47 -0.10
N LEU A 38 5.38 5.30 0.98
CA LEU A 38 4.58 6.37 1.57
C LEU A 38 5.41 7.62 1.95
N PRO A 39 6.50 7.55 2.71
CA PRO A 39 7.19 8.74 3.22
C PRO A 39 7.81 9.68 2.16
N ALA A 40 7.88 9.30 0.88
CA ALA A 40 8.57 10.08 -0.15
C ALA A 40 7.67 10.99 -1.01
N THR A 41 6.34 10.95 -0.91
CA THR A 41 5.46 11.76 -1.77
C THR A 41 4.93 12.99 -1.05
N ALA A 42 5.70 14.09 -1.10
CA ALA A 42 5.36 15.42 -0.59
C ALA A 42 4.15 16.09 -1.30
N ASP A 43 3.42 15.36 -2.14
CA ASP A 43 2.33 15.89 -2.95
C ASP A 43 0.96 15.44 -2.40
N PRO A 44 0.13 16.38 -1.92
CA PRO A 44 -1.23 16.10 -1.46
C PRO A 44 -2.10 15.37 -2.49
N GLN A 45 -1.87 15.58 -3.79
CA GLN A 45 -2.63 14.94 -4.85
C GLN A 45 -2.28 13.45 -4.99
N VAL A 46 -0.99 13.09 -4.84
CA VAL A 46 -0.56 11.69 -4.84
C VAL A 46 -1.13 10.96 -3.63
N ARG A 47 -1.11 11.61 -2.46
CA ARG A 47 -1.77 11.09 -1.25
C ARG A 47 -3.27 10.86 -1.46
N ALA A 48 -3.98 11.83 -2.03
CA ALA A 48 -5.41 11.72 -2.28
C ALA A 48 -5.73 10.56 -3.25
N ASN A 49 -4.94 10.42 -4.31
CA ASN A 49 -5.07 9.34 -5.28
C ASN A 49 -4.83 7.97 -4.61
N PHE A 50 -3.74 7.82 -3.86
CA PHE A 50 -3.42 6.57 -3.17
C PHE A 50 -4.52 6.17 -2.18
N LEU A 51 -5.02 7.11 -1.37
CA LEU A 51 -6.13 6.85 -0.43
C LEU A 51 -7.42 6.45 -1.14
N SER A 52 -7.69 7.03 -2.32
CA SER A 52 -8.84 6.66 -3.14
C SER A 52 -8.71 5.23 -3.67
N GLU A 53 -7.55 4.88 -4.24
CA GLU A 53 -7.27 3.53 -4.74
C GLU A 53 -7.30 2.50 -3.60
N PHE A 54 -6.69 2.80 -2.46
CA PHE A 54 -6.70 1.96 -1.27
C PHE A 54 -8.13 1.60 -0.83
N ARG A 55 -9.05 2.58 -0.81
CA ARG A 55 -10.45 2.34 -0.44
C ARG A 55 -11.19 1.45 -1.44
N PHE A 56 -10.79 1.46 -2.70
CA PHE A 56 -11.36 0.63 -3.76
C PHE A 56 -10.82 -0.81 -3.69
N MET A 57 -9.50 -0.96 -3.51
CA MET A 57 -8.83 -2.27 -3.42
C MET A 57 -9.13 -3.01 -2.12
N VAL A 58 -9.25 -2.28 -1.01
CA VAL A 58 -9.43 -2.88 0.32
C VAL A 58 -10.87 -2.71 0.79
N GLY A 59 -11.55 -3.85 0.97
CA GLY A 59 -12.91 -3.91 1.52
C GLY A 59 -12.99 -3.33 2.93
N ALA A 60 -14.13 -2.72 3.27
CA ALA A 60 -14.33 -1.93 4.49
C ALA A 60 -13.91 -2.66 5.77
N GLU A 61 -14.18 -3.97 5.85
CA GLU A 61 -13.89 -4.81 7.02
C GLU A 61 -12.38 -4.95 7.33
N ARG A 62 -11.51 -4.72 6.33
CA ARG A 62 -10.07 -5.01 6.43
C ARG A 62 -9.20 -3.76 6.31
N ARG A 63 -9.82 -2.59 6.09
CA ARG A 63 -9.11 -1.32 5.87
C ARG A 63 -8.24 -0.90 7.04
N ALA A 64 -8.74 -1.04 8.27
CA ALA A 64 -7.97 -0.65 9.45
C ALA A 64 -6.66 -1.44 9.54
N GLU A 65 -6.73 -2.76 9.36
CA GLU A 65 -5.54 -3.62 9.42
C GLU A 65 -4.62 -3.43 8.22
N ALA A 66 -5.18 -3.34 7.00
CA ALA A 66 -4.38 -3.06 5.81
C ALA A 66 -3.68 -1.70 5.90
N ALA A 67 -4.33 -0.68 6.46
CA ALA A 67 -3.74 0.65 6.65
C ALA A 67 -2.53 0.60 7.61
N ARG A 68 -2.63 -0.16 8.71
CA ARG A 68 -1.49 -0.41 9.61
C ARG A 68 -0.33 -1.08 8.90
N LEU A 69 -0.60 -2.13 8.13
CA LEU A 69 0.44 -2.88 7.44
C LEU A 69 1.24 -2.05 6.44
N VAL A 70 0.56 -1.16 5.72
CA VAL A 70 1.23 -0.30 4.72
C VAL A 70 1.83 0.96 5.34
N GLY A 71 1.63 1.22 6.65
CA GLY A 71 2.16 2.42 7.32
C GLY A 71 1.33 3.69 7.12
N LEU A 72 0.04 3.58 6.76
CA LEU A 72 -0.84 4.75 6.59
C LEU A 72 -1.10 5.51 7.90
N GLU A 73 -0.88 4.91 9.07
CA GLU A 73 -1.03 5.58 10.37
C GLU A 73 0.09 6.62 10.61
N GLU A 74 1.25 6.43 10.00
CA GLU A 74 2.42 7.31 10.14
C GLU A 74 2.41 8.45 9.09
N TRP A 75 1.27 8.66 8.42
CA TRP A 75 1.11 9.51 7.24
C TRP A 75 0.08 10.64 7.39
#